data_AF-A0A9P8USG3-F1
#
_entry.id   AF-A0A9P8USG3-F1
#
_cell.length_a   1.000
_cell.length_b   1.000
_cell.length_c   1.000
_cell.angle_alpha   90.00
_cell.angle_beta   90.00
_cell.angle_gamma   90.00
#
_symmetry.space_group_name_H-M   'P 1'
#
loop_
_entity.id
_entity.type
_entity.pdbx_description
1 polymer ?
#
loop_
_entity_poly.entity_id
_entity_poly.type
_entity_poly.pdbx_seq_one_letter_code
_entity_poly.pdbx_strand_id
1 'polypeptide(L)'
;MSTTYITAPQFHNTSFRGWNRNRLLRRRIKGTPAPLDIKEYRLDPAKWTNGLGPLKKRRGSRHAGVDVGLTIDAILGQNKDELICLVCRQFIEDCDAENDGEDDDCYLIWRRGPARRLYKSIEIRDTGISMGNGAYVKPGCRIEKWKWLGEYLGELLPLGTANIHVPGLYTFEIAGIARVCAQTHGNLTRFFNHSCDNNVEVRVECVGGRQIVAFQAKRDIEENEQIFIDYGPDYFRDTGLRCVCGSVACRYKGAAGRKRKR
;
A
#
# COMPACT_ATOMS: atom_id res chain seq x y z
N MET A 1 23.93 -10.28 28.33
CA MET A 1 23.79 -8.98 27.66
C MET A 1 22.44 -8.99 26.97
N SER A 2 21.44 -8.31 27.55
CA SER A 2 20.04 -8.49 27.20
C SER A 2 19.63 -7.61 26.01
N THR A 3 19.23 -8.25 24.92
CA THR A 3 18.66 -7.62 23.72
C THR A 3 17.35 -6.93 24.08
N THR A 4 17.35 -5.60 24.09
CA THR A 4 16.14 -4.80 24.33
C THR A 4 15.29 -4.80 23.06
N TYR A 5 14.22 -5.60 23.05
CA TYR A 5 13.18 -5.53 22.03
C TYR A 5 12.49 -4.17 22.13
N ILE A 6 12.66 -3.32 21.12
CA ILE A 6 11.87 -2.09 20.96
C ILE A 6 10.46 -2.55 20.55
N THR A 7 9.56 -2.62 21.53
CA THR A 7 8.13 -2.80 21.30
C THR A 7 7.64 -1.64 20.45
N ALA A 8 6.99 -1.95 19.33
CA ALA A 8 6.26 -0.94 18.56
C ALA A 8 5.21 -0.30 19.49
N PRO A 9 4.99 1.03 19.43
CA PRO A 9 4.00 1.67 20.27
C PRO A 9 2.65 1.01 20.03
N GLN A 10 2.09 0.40 21.08
CA GLN A 10 0.74 -0.13 21.05
C GLN A 10 -0.19 1.06 20.86
N PHE A 11 -0.78 1.19 19.67
CA PHE A 11 -1.84 2.17 19.43
C PHE A 11 -3.06 1.75 20.24
N HIS A 12 -3.10 2.17 21.51
CA HIS A 12 -4.22 1.95 22.41
C HIS A 12 -5.48 2.55 21.79
N ASN A 13 -6.40 1.68 21.36
CA ASN A 13 -7.85 1.86 21.33
C ASN A 13 -8.40 3.25 20.95
N THR A 14 -7.79 3.94 19.99
CA THR A 14 -8.36 5.17 19.45
C THR A 14 -9.46 4.78 18.47
N SER A 15 -10.72 5.05 18.84
CA SER A 15 -11.83 4.79 17.93
C SER A 15 -11.62 5.57 16.63
N PHE A 16 -11.38 4.86 15.53
CA PHE A 16 -11.21 5.46 14.21
C PHE A 16 -12.52 6.14 13.79
N ARG A 17 -12.51 7.47 13.67
CA ARG A 17 -13.63 8.25 13.14
C ARG A 17 -13.41 8.47 11.65
N GLY A 18 -14.00 7.60 10.84
CA GLY A 18 -14.06 7.78 9.39
C GLY A 18 -15.21 8.71 9.00
N TRP A 19 -14.99 9.54 7.99
CA TRP A 19 -16.08 10.21 7.29
C TRP A 19 -16.95 9.17 6.56
N ASN A 20 -18.27 9.35 6.54
CA ASN A 20 -19.13 8.52 5.69
C ASN A 20 -18.78 8.71 4.19
N ARG A 21 -19.30 7.83 3.32
CA ARG A 21 -19.03 7.87 1.86
C ARG A 21 -19.37 9.22 1.19
N ASN A 22 -20.15 10.09 1.84
CA ASN A 22 -20.49 11.42 1.32
C ASN A 22 -19.69 12.55 2.00
N ARG A 23 -18.77 12.22 2.92
CA ARG A 23 -18.02 13.17 3.76
C ARG A 23 -18.90 14.19 4.48
N LEU A 24 -20.15 13.82 4.77
CA LEU A 24 -21.14 14.70 5.40
C LEU A 24 -21.15 14.61 6.92
N LEU A 25 -20.79 13.45 7.48
CA LEU A 25 -20.76 13.23 8.92
C LEU A 25 -19.58 12.33 9.31
N ARG A 26 -18.88 12.70 10.38
CA ARG A 26 -17.96 11.83 11.11
C ARG A 26 -18.80 10.78 11.84
N ARG A 27 -18.91 9.56 11.29
CA ARG A 27 -19.60 8.47 11.99
C ARG A 27 -18.55 7.61 12.70
N ARG A 28 -18.81 7.28 13.96
CA ARG A 28 -18.13 6.14 14.59
C ARG A 28 -18.59 4.92 13.80
N ILE A 29 -17.71 4.31 13.03
CA ILE A 29 -18.05 3.06 12.34
C ILE A 29 -18.10 2.00 13.45
N LYS A 30 -19.27 1.79 14.05
CA LYS A 30 -19.50 0.75 15.06
C LYS A 30 -19.18 -0.60 14.42
N GLY A 31 -18.29 -1.37 15.02
CA GLY A 31 -17.98 -2.75 14.61
C GLY A 31 -16.79 -2.93 13.66
N THR A 32 -16.07 -1.87 13.26
CA THR A 32 -14.78 -2.04 12.58
C THR A 32 -13.67 -1.74 13.58
N PRO A 33 -12.84 -2.74 13.98
CA PRO A 33 -11.68 -2.46 14.81
C PRO A 33 -10.78 -1.42 14.14
N ALA A 34 -10.01 -0.67 14.94
CA ALA A 34 -8.94 0.14 14.38
C ALA A 34 -8.07 -0.77 13.49
N PRO A 35 -7.70 -0.34 12.27
CA PRO A 35 -6.92 -1.17 11.37
C PRO A 35 -5.64 -1.59 12.10
N LEU A 36 -5.34 -2.89 12.06
CA LEU A 36 -4.17 -3.43 12.75
C LEU A 36 -2.91 -3.01 12.00
N ASP A 37 -1.94 -2.45 12.74
CA ASP A 37 -0.61 -2.12 12.21
C ASP A 37 0.15 -3.43 11.93
N ILE A 38 0.44 -3.68 10.66
CA ILE A 38 1.12 -4.91 10.22
C ILE A 38 2.53 -4.61 9.72
N LYS A 39 3.41 -5.60 9.88
CA LYS A 39 4.81 -5.55 9.40
C LYS A 39 5.06 -6.40 8.16
N GLU A 40 4.05 -7.10 7.68
CA GLU A 40 4.11 -7.99 6.51
C GLU A 40 2.72 -8.05 5.87
N TYR A 41 2.66 -8.46 4.61
CA TYR A 41 1.38 -8.69 3.93
C TYR A 41 0.59 -9.78 4.66
N ARG A 42 -0.74 -9.69 4.58
CA ARG A 42 -1.63 -10.75 5.07
C ARG A 42 -2.16 -11.53 3.89
N LEU A 43 -2.22 -12.84 4.04
CA LEU A 43 -2.81 -13.74 3.06
C LEU A 43 -3.84 -14.61 3.77
N ASP A 44 -5.06 -14.61 3.24
CA ASP A 44 -6.12 -15.55 3.63
C ASP A 44 -6.29 -16.56 2.48
N PRO A 45 -5.72 -17.78 2.60
CA PRO A 45 -5.79 -18.77 1.54
C PRO A 45 -7.22 -19.10 1.08
N ALA A 46 -8.23 -19.01 1.97
CA ALA A 46 -9.61 -19.33 1.64
C ALA A 46 -10.22 -18.37 0.60
N LYS A 47 -9.70 -17.13 0.51
CA LYS A 47 -10.09 -16.15 -0.52
C LYS A 47 -9.49 -16.47 -1.87
N TRP A 48 -8.42 -17.26 -1.90
CA TRP A 48 -7.68 -17.62 -3.11
C TRP A 48 -8.08 -18.99 -3.66
N THR A 49 -8.60 -19.90 -2.82
CA THR A 49 -9.00 -21.27 -3.24
C THR A 49 -10.29 -21.34 -4.07
N ASN A 50 -11.20 -20.36 -3.94
CA ASN A 50 -12.53 -20.38 -4.59
C ASN A 50 -12.65 -19.51 -5.85
N GLY A 51 -11.54 -18.96 -6.36
CA GLY A 51 -11.56 -17.93 -7.41
C GLY A 51 -10.49 -18.06 -8.49
N LEU A 52 -9.63 -19.07 -8.43
CA LEU A 52 -8.69 -19.35 -9.51
C LEU A 52 -9.45 -19.95 -10.69
N GLY A 53 -9.94 -19.09 -11.58
CA GLY A 53 -9.77 -19.41 -13.00
C GLY A 53 -8.30 -19.77 -13.20
N PRO A 54 -7.99 -20.85 -13.94
CA PRO A 54 -6.67 -21.49 -13.89
C PRO A 54 -5.59 -20.43 -14.05
N LEU A 55 -4.64 -20.37 -13.10
CA LEU A 55 -3.35 -19.69 -13.30
C LEU A 55 -2.91 -20.07 -14.72
N LYS A 56 -2.91 -19.10 -15.64
CA LYS A 56 -2.79 -19.40 -17.08
C LYS A 56 -1.50 -20.20 -17.28
N LYS A 57 -1.64 -21.45 -17.71
CA LYS A 57 -0.52 -22.30 -18.16
C LYS A 57 0.37 -21.46 -19.07
N ARG A 58 1.67 -21.34 -18.76
CA ARG A 58 2.66 -20.88 -19.74
C ARG A 58 2.56 -21.79 -20.97
N ARG A 59 2.18 -21.24 -22.12
CA ARG A 59 2.36 -21.94 -23.41
C ARG A 59 3.86 -22.13 -23.60
N GLY A 60 4.34 -23.38 -23.52
CA GLY A 60 5.71 -23.75 -23.88
C GLY A 60 6.64 -24.21 -22.75
N SER A 61 6.20 -24.26 -21.48
CA SER A 61 7.04 -24.84 -20.41
C SER A 61 6.91 -26.37 -20.39
N ARG A 62 8.03 -27.08 -20.59
CA ARG A 62 8.13 -28.56 -20.50
C ARG A 62 8.17 -29.08 -19.05
N HIS A 63 7.98 -28.23 -18.06
CA HIS A 63 8.01 -28.65 -16.65
C HIS A 63 6.58 -28.97 -16.20
N ALA A 64 6.36 -30.26 -15.91
CA ALA A 64 5.13 -30.78 -15.34
C ALA A 64 4.74 -30.02 -14.07
N GLY A 65 3.44 -29.90 -13.83
CA GLY A 65 2.84 -29.04 -12.81
C GLY A 65 3.54 -29.03 -11.46
N VAL A 66 4.03 -27.85 -11.08
CA VAL A 66 4.38 -27.54 -9.70
C VAL A 66 3.15 -26.85 -9.10
N ASP A 67 2.58 -27.46 -8.07
CA ASP A 67 1.61 -26.81 -7.18
C ASP A 67 2.33 -25.62 -6.52
N VAL A 68 2.12 -24.42 -7.06
CA VAL A 68 2.72 -23.20 -6.52
C VAL A 68 1.95 -22.91 -5.23
N GLY A 69 2.48 -23.37 -4.09
CA GLY A 69 1.84 -23.17 -2.79
C GLY A 69 1.39 -21.72 -2.61
N LEU A 70 0.17 -21.51 -2.10
CA LEU A 70 -0.42 -20.18 -1.87
C LEU A 70 0.34 -19.43 -0.77
N THR A 71 1.50 -18.87 -1.12
CA THR A 71 2.34 -18.03 -0.26
C THR A 71 2.39 -16.61 -0.81
N ILE A 72 2.74 -15.65 0.06
CA ILE A 72 2.94 -14.25 -0.34
C ILE A 72 4.02 -14.14 -1.41
N ASP A 73 5.12 -14.88 -1.24
CA ASP A 73 6.24 -14.93 -2.19
C ASP A 73 5.80 -15.46 -3.56
N ALA A 74 5.05 -16.56 -3.58
CA ALA A 74 4.55 -17.16 -4.82
C ALA A 74 3.57 -16.23 -5.56
N ILE A 75 2.80 -15.42 -4.83
CA ILE A 75 1.90 -14.43 -5.42
C ILE A 75 2.70 -13.24 -5.94
N LEU A 76 3.46 -12.57 -5.08
CA LEU A 76 4.15 -11.33 -5.43
C LEU A 76 5.35 -11.53 -6.37
N GLY A 77 5.86 -12.76 -6.50
CA GLY A 77 6.95 -13.11 -7.41
C GLY A 77 6.53 -13.56 -8.81
N GLN A 78 5.26 -13.41 -9.19
CA GLN A 78 4.79 -13.73 -10.55
C GLN A 78 5.26 -12.70 -11.57
N ASN A 79 5.30 -13.09 -12.86
CA ASN A 79 5.63 -12.23 -14.00
C ASN A 79 6.92 -11.41 -13.78
N LYS A 80 7.94 -12.08 -13.24
CA LYS A 80 9.18 -11.44 -12.79
C LYS A 80 10.23 -11.31 -13.91
N ASP A 81 10.02 -12.01 -15.02
CA ASP A 81 10.88 -11.96 -16.21
C ASP A 81 11.17 -10.50 -16.57
N GLU A 82 12.45 -10.16 -16.75
CA GLU A 82 12.95 -8.80 -17.08
C GLU A 82 12.79 -7.71 -15.99
N LEU A 83 12.24 -8.02 -14.81
CA LEU A 83 12.18 -7.05 -13.71
C LEU A 83 13.54 -6.87 -13.04
N ILE A 84 13.83 -5.63 -12.64
CA ILE A 84 15.07 -5.26 -11.94
C ILE A 84 14.74 -5.00 -10.47
N CYS A 85 15.51 -5.62 -9.57
CA CYS A 85 15.41 -5.37 -8.14
C CYS A 85 15.81 -3.93 -7.81
N LEU A 86 14.97 -3.21 -7.08
CA LEU A 86 15.20 -1.83 -6.68
C LEU A 86 16.41 -1.69 -5.72
N VAL A 87 16.75 -2.75 -4.99
CA VAL A 87 17.82 -2.74 -3.98
C VAL A 87 19.18 -3.07 -4.59
N CYS A 88 19.36 -4.27 -5.16
CA CYS A 88 20.66 -4.68 -5.74
C CYS A 88 20.85 -4.22 -7.20
N ARG A 89 19.81 -3.72 -7.87
CA ARG A 89 19.85 -3.26 -9.28
C ARG A 89 20.15 -4.36 -10.31
N GLN A 90 20.09 -5.63 -9.90
CA GLN A 90 20.20 -6.79 -10.78
C GLN A 90 18.83 -7.21 -11.30
N PHE A 91 18.82 -8.04 -12.35
CA PHE A 91 17.61 -8.76 -12.74
C PHE A 91 17.15 -9.64 -11.58
N ILE A 92 15.84 -9.77 -11.41
CA ILE A 92 15.27 -10.46 -10.26
C ILE A 92 15.53 -11.98 -10.25
N GLU A 93 15.91 -12.54 -11.40
CA GLU A 93 16.35 -13.93 -11.52
C GLU A 93 17.74 -14.15 -10.92
N ASP A 94 18.58 -13.13 -10.98
CA ASP A 94 19.94 -13.11 -10.42
C ASP A 94 19.97 -12.48 -9.01
N CYS A 95 18.86 -11.91 -8.56
CA CYS A 95 18.72 -11.32 -7.24
C CYS A 95 18.97 -12.40 -6.18
N ASP A 96 19.95 -12.15 -5.33
CA ASP A 96 20.37 -13.02 -4.23
C ASP A 96 20.99 -14.37 -4.68
N ALA A 97 21.35 -14.52 -5.97
CA ALA A 97 21.91 -15.76 -6.53
C ALA A 97 23.36 -16.07 -6.07
N GLU A 98 24.08 -15.09 -5.53
CA GLU A 98 25.48 -15.23 -5.08
C GLU A 98 25.62 -15.21 -3.55
N ASN A 99 24.54 -15.31 -2.76
CA ASN A 99 24.59 -14.99 -1.34
C ASN A 99 24.72 -16.22 -0.42
N ASP A 100 25.86 -16.28 0.27
CA ASP A 100 26.33 -17.33 1.20
C ASP A 100 25.53 -17.43 2.53
N GLY A 101 24.35 -16.81 2.59
CA GLY A 101 23.43 -16.87 3.72
C GLY A 101 23.97 -16.20 4.99
N GLU A 102 23.71 -14.89 5.16
CA GLU A 102 23.21 -14.36 6.45
C GLU A 102 22.78 -12.88 6.44
N ASP A 103 23.13 -12.02 5.46
CA ASP A 103 22.81 -10.58 5.56
C ASP A 103 22.34 -9.85 4.27
N ASP A 104 22.17 -10.56 3.15
CA ASP A 104 21.95 -9.94 1.83
C ASP A 104 20.56 -10.16 1.21
N ASP A 105 19.53 -10.50 2.01
CA ASP A 105 18.15 -10.51 1.50
C ASP A 105 17.72 -9.07 1.16
N CYS A 106 17.61 -8.79 -0.14
CA CYS A 106 17.22 -7.48 -0.68
C CYS A 106 15.89 -6.98 -0.08
N TYR A 107 14.93 -7.85 0.19
CA TYR A 107 13.68 -7.48 0.83
C TYR A 107 13.88 -7.11 2.30
N LEU A 108 14.72 -7.83 3.05
CA LEU A 108 15.08 -7.42 4.41
C LEU A 108 15.80 -6.07 4.44
N ILE A 109 16.71 -5.81 3.51
CA ILE A 109 17.40 -4.52 3.37
C ILE A 109 16.38 -3.39 3.16
N TRP A 110 15.42 -3.59 2.24
CA TRP A 110 14.33 -2.64 2.01
C TRP A 110 13.48 -2.39 3.27
N ARG A 111 13.12 -3.44 4.00
CA ARG A 111 12.33 -3.32 5.24
C ARG A 111 13.11 -2.60 6.34
N ARG A 112 14.40 -2.88 6.48
CA ARG A 112 15.29 -2.25 7.49
C ARG A 112 15.60 -0.78 7.16
N GLY A 113 15.54 -0.41 5.88
CA GLY A 113 15.79 0.95 5.39
C GLY A 113 14.52 1.82 5.31
N PRO A 114 13.96 2.05 4.10
CA PRO A 114 12.80 2.92 3.87
C PRO A 114 11.65 2.78 4.86
N ALA A 115 11.14 1.56 5.07
CA ALA A 115 9.99 1.34 5.95
C ALA A 115 10.30 1.73 7.41
N ARG A 116 11.47 1.34 7.94
CA ARG A 116 11.88 1.72 9.31
C ARG A 116 12.06 3.23 9.48
N ARG A 117 12.62 3.91 8.48
CA ARG A 117 12.80 5.37 8.51
C ARG A 117 11.45 6.09 8.52
N LEU A 118 10.48 5.60 7.76
CA LEU A 118 9.14 6.16 7.74
C LEU A 118 8.52 6.25 9.14
N TYR A 119 8.44 5.14 9.88
CA TYR A 119 7.86 5.11 11.23
C TYR A 119 8.56 6.07 12.21
N LYS A 120 9.84 6.37 11.98
CA LYS A 120 10.58 7.35 12.79
C LYS A 120 10.23 8.78 12.41
N SER A 121 10.04 9.07 11.13
CA SER A 121 9.91 10.42 10.58
C SER A 121 8.48 10.93 10.42
N ILE A 122 7.45 10.07 10.54
CA ILE A 122 6.05 10.47 10.32
C ILE A 122 5.15 10.21 11.53
N GLU A 123 4.10 11.02 11.66
CA GLU A 123 3.03 10.85 12.64
C GLU A 123 1.65 11.06 12.02
N ILE A 124 0.63 10.52 12.67
CA ILE A 124 -0.76 10.61 12.19
C ILE A 124 -1.48 11.71 12.95
N ARG A 125 -2.07 12.66 12.21
CA ARG A 125 -2.84 13.78 12.78
C ARG A 125 -4.24 13.81 12.16
N ASP A 126 -5.22 14.31 12.92
CA ASP A 126 -6.52 14.69 12.34
C ASP A 126 -6.29 15.90 11.42
N THR A 127 -6.75 15.82 10.17
CA THR A 127 -6.55 16.90 9.20
C THR A 127 -7.37 18.15 9.50
N GLY A 128 -8.35 18.08 10.40
CA GLY A 128 -9.29 19.18 10.68
C GLY A 128 -10.31 19.41 9.57
N ILE A 129 -10.18 18.72 8.42
CA ILE A 129 -11.03 18.85 7.24
C ILE A 129 -11.69 17.50 6.89
N SER A 130 -12.40 17.46 5.77
CA SER A 130 -13.14 16.30 5.29
C SER A 130 -12.26 15.17 4.68
N MET A 131 -10.96 15.14 5.03
CA MET A 131 -10.01 14.08 4.63
C MET A 131 -9.80 13.03 5.72
N GLY A 132 -10.25 13.28 6.95
CA GLY A 132 -10.05 12.36 8.07
C GLY A 132 -8.67 12.52 8.67
N ASN A 133 -7.97 11.41 8.93
CA ASN A 133 -6.58 11.44 9.40
C ASN A 133 -5.61 11.51 8.23
N GLY A 134 -4.46 12.16 8.42
CA GLY A 134 -3.37 12.23 7.45
C GLY A 134 -2.03 11.89 8.10
N ALA A 135 -1.08 11.44 7.29
CA ALA A 135 0.31 11.28 7.70
C ALA A 135 1.09 12.59 7.50
N TYR A 136 1.80 13.04 8.52
CA TYR A 136 2.59 14.26 8.53
C TYR A 136 4.03 13.95 8.88
N VAL A 137 4.98 14.72 8.34
CA VAL A 137 6.37 14.67 8.79
C VAL A 137 6.45 15.25 10.21
N LYS A 138 7.11 14.54 11.13
CA LYS A 138 7.27 14.98 12.52
C LYS A 138 8.09 16.28 12.61
N PRO A 139 7.89 17.10 13.66
CA PRO A 139 8.80 18.20 13.97
C PRO A 139 10.26 17.73 14.04
N GLY A 140 11.17 18.52 13.49
CA GLY A 140 12.60 18.25 13.39
C GLY A 140 13.00 17.17 12.37
N CYS A 141 12.05 16.63 11.60
CA CYS A 141 12.32 15.68 10.52
C CYS A 141 12.11 16.31 9.15
N ARG A 142 12.84 15.82 8.13
CA ARG A 142 12.55 16.08 6.72
C ARG A 142 12.60 14.79 5.93
N ILE A 143 11.87 14.72 4.81
CA ILE A 143 12.00 13.66 3.81
C ILE A 143 12.59 14.28 2.56
N GLU A 144 13.79 13.85 2.19
CA GLU A 144 14.47 14.38 1.00
C GLU A 144 13.80 13.89 -0.29
N LYS A 145 13.89 14.71 -1.34
CA LYS A 145 13.51 14.36 -2.71
C LYS A 145 14.13 13.03 -3.12
N TRP A 146 13.36 12.22 -3.83
CA TRP A 146 13.72 10.88 -4.33
C TRP A 146 13.91 9.80 -3.26
N LYS A 147 13.78 10.11 -1.97
CA LYS A 147 13.80 9.08 -0.93
C LYS A 147 12.56 8.19 -1.03
N TRP A 148 12.79 6.91 -0.81
CA TRP A 148 11.74 5.92 -0.64
C TRP A 148 11.17 5.98 0.78
N LEU A 149 9.85 5.99 0.87
CA LEU A 149 9.10 6.01 2.13
C LEU A 149 8.72 4.59 2.59
N GLY A 150 8.94 3.57 1.75
CA GLY A 150 8.57 2.19 2.03
C GLY A 150 7.41 1.72 1.16
N GLU A 151 6.78 0.63 1.58
CA GLU A 151 5.76 -0.07 0.81
C GLU A 151 4.36 0.07 1.42
N TYR A 152 3.33 -0.16 0.60
CA TYR A 152 1.95 -0.25 1.04
C TYR A 152 1.61 -1.67 1.49
N LEU A 153 1.41 -1.87 2.79
CA LEU A 153 1.05 -3.17 3.33
C LEU A 153 -0.45 -3.32 3.50
N GLY A 154 -0.93 -4.53 3.29
CA GLY A 154 -2.31 -4.91 3.57
C GLY A 154 -2.58 -6.38 3.35
N GLU A 155 -3.85 -6.72 3.26
CA GLU A 155 -4.30 -8.05 2.85
C GLU A 155 -4.21 -8.21 1.33
N LEU A 156 -3.62 -9.30 0.86
CA LEU A 156 -3.59 -9.67 -0.55
C LEU A 156 -4.90 -10.35 -0.96
N LEU A 157 -5.54 -9.77 -1.97
CA LEU A 157 -6.79 -10.24 -2.56
C LEU A 157 -6.54 -10.62 -4.03
N PRO A 158 -7.16 -11.72 -4.52
CA PRO A 158 -7.08 -12.09 -5.92
C PRO A 158 -7.82 -11.08 -6.80
N LEU A 159 -7.36 -10.92 -8.04
CA LEU A 159 -8.05 -10.11 -9.04
C LEU A 159 -9.26 -10.85 -9.62
N GLY A 160 -10.33 -10.12 -9.95
CA GLY A 160 -11.46 -10.67 -10.71
C GLY A 160 -12.44 -11.58 -9.95
N THR A 161 -12.38 -11.65 -8.62
CA THR A 161 -13.33 -12.47 -7.85
C THR A 161 -14.68 -11.77 -7.67
N ALA A 162 -15.69 -12.23 -8.40
CA ALA A 162 -17.06 -11.70 -8.33
C ALA A 162 -17.68 -11.75 -6.91
N ASN A 163 -17.16 -12.62 -6.03
CA ASN A 163 -17.67 -12.85 -4.68
C ASN A 163 -16.87 -12.15 -3.58
N ILE A 164 -15.76 -11.47 -3.90
CA ILE A 164 -15.04 -10.66 -2.91
C ILE A 164 -15.56 -9.24 -3.04
N HIS A 165 -16.25 -8.76 -2.00
CA HIS A 165 -16.51 -7.33 -1.88
C HIS A 165 -15.18 -6.61 -1.71
N VAL A 166 -14.61 -6.13 -2.81
CA VAL A 166 -13.43 -5.29 -2.80
C VAL A 166 -13.89 -3.91 -2.34
N PRO A 167 -13.43 -3.44 -1.16
CA PRO A 167 -13.71 -2.07 -0.77
C PRO A 167 -13.03 -1.16 -1.81
N GLY A 168 -13.78 -0.23 -2.42
CA GLY A 168 -13.23 0.76 -3.35
C GLY A 168 -12.31 1.81 -2.68
N LEU A 169 -11.96 1.61 -1.40
CA LEU A 169 -11.12 2.47 -0.59
C LEU A 169 -9.93 1.65 -0.07
N TYR A 170 -8.76 2.29 0.09
CA TYR A 170 -7.55 1.68 0.64
C TYR A 170 -6.95 0.53 -0.17
N THR A 171 -7.20 0.48 -1.48
CA THR A 171 -6.72 -0.59 -2.36
C THR A 171 -5.73 -0.10 -3.40
N PHE A 172 -4.69 -0.90 -3.66
CA PHE A 172 -3.78 -0.77 -4.80
C PHE A 172 -3.68 -2.10 -5.54
N GLU A 173 -3.53 -2.04 -6.86
CA GLU A 173 -3.25 -3.22 -7.68
C GLU A 173 -1.75 -3.36 -7.93
N ILE A 174 -1.23 -4.57 -7.79
CA ILE A 174 0.14 -4.94 -8.11
C ILE A 174 0.13 -5.64 -9.46
N ALA A 175 0.54 -4.93 -10.51
CA ALA A 175 0.89 -5.46 -11.83
C ALA A 175 -0.04 -6.54 -12.41
N GLY A 176 -1.36 -6.45 -12.20
CA GLY A 176 -2.30 -7.46 -12.68
C GLY A 176 -2.17 -8.85 -12.00
N ILE A 177 -1.49 -8.93 -10.86
CA ILE A 177 -1.25 -10.14 -10.07
C ILE A 177 -2.23 -10.22 -8.89
N ALA A 178 -2.25 -9.16 -8.09
CA ALA A 178 -2.99 -9.12 -6.84
C ALA A 178 -3.43 -7.70 -6.50
N ARG A 179 -4.39 -7.58 -5.59
CA ARG A 179 -4.78 -6.31 -4.97
C ARG A 179 -4.38 -6.30 -3.51
N VAL A 180 -3.71 -5.25 -3.06
CA VAL A 180 -3.42 -5.01 -1.64
C VAL A 180 -4.55 -4.17 -1.04
N CYS A 181 -5.14 -4.61 0.06
CA CYS A 181 -6.22 -3.92 0.76
C CYS A 181 -5.83 -3.58 2.21
N ALA A 182 -5.75 -2.29 2.53
CA ALA A 182 -5.41 -1.82 3.88
C ALA A 182 -6.64 -1.41 4.73
N GLN A 183 -7.81 -1.98 4.43
CA GLN A 183 -9.07 -1.68 5.11
C GLN A 183 -9.02 -2.10 6.58
N THR A 184 -8.58 -3.33 6.85
CA THR A 184 -8.58 -3.97 8.18
C THR A 184 -7.18 -4.20 8.75
N HIS A 185 -6.20 -4.43 7.88
CA HIS A 185 -4.80 -4.66 8.23
C HIS A 185 -3.95 -3.79 7.30
N GLY A 186 -3.05 -2.96 7.82
CA GLY A 186 -2.18 -2.15 6.99
C GLY A 186 -1.13 -1.42 7.82
N ASN A 187 -0.25 -0.67 7.16
CA ASN A 187 0.77 0.15 7.82
C ASN A 187 0.45 1.64 7.70
N LEU A 188 1.34 2.51 8.19
CA LEU A 188 1.13 3.97 8.21
C LEU A 188 0.83 4.61 6.84
N THR A 189 1.26 4.00 5.74
CA THR A 189 1.04 4.54 4.38
C THR A 189 -0.44 4.58 4.00
N ARG A 190 -1.33 3.85 4.69
CA ARG A 190 -2.79 3.94 4.52
C ARG A 190 -3.39 5.30 4.86
N PHE A 191 -2.62 6.16 5.54
CA PHE A 191 -3.00 7.52 5.90
C PHE A 191 -2.42 8.57 4.94
N PHE A 192 -1.78 8.16 3.84
CA PHE A 192 -1.37 9.07 2.78
C PHE A 192 -2.60 9.50 2.01
N ASN A 193 -2.96 10.77 2.18
CA ASN A 193 -4.16 11.31 1.58
C ASN A 193 -3.95 11.68 0.11
N HIS A 194 -5.04 11.97 -0.57
CA HIS A 194 -4.98 12.47 -1.93
C HIS A 194 -4.69 13.98 -2.01
N SER A 195 -3.74 14.37 -2.87
CA SER A 195 -3.69 15.71 -3.45
C SER A 195 -3.53 15.63 -4.96
N CYS A 196 -4.17 16.54 -5.70
CA CYS A 196 -3.89 16.71 -7.14
C CYS A 196 -2.51 17.34 -7.39
N ASP A 197 -1.93 17.96 -6.36
CA ASP A 197 -0.54 18.43 -6.30
C ASP A 197 0.18 17.62 -5.21
N ASN A 198 0.41 16.33 -5.51
CA ASN A 198 1.00 15.37 -4.60
C ASN A 198 2.52 15.52 -4.49
N ASN A 199 3.05 15.30 -3.28
CA ASN A 199 4.49 15.34 -2.99
C ASN A 199 5.15 13.95 -3.00
N VAL A 200 4.37 12.87 -3.09
CA VAL A 200 4.85 11.48 -3.18
C VAL A 200 4.24 10.77 -4.40
N GLU A 201 5.10 10.10 -5.16
CA GLU A 201 4.74 9.23 -6.29
C GLU A 201 4.50 7.80 -5.79
N VAL A 202 3.51 7.12 -6.37
CA VAL A 202 3.23 5.70 -6.12
C VAL A 202 3.78 4.89 -7.29
N ARG A 203 4.55 3.84 -7.01
CA ARG A 203 5.13 2.97 -8.05
C ARG A 203 4.95 1.51 -7.69
N VAL A 204 4.78 0.67 -8.71
CA VAL A 204 4.96 -0.77 -8.56
C VAL A 204 6.41 -1.07 -8.88
N GLU A 205 7.14 -1.60 -7.90
CA GLU A 205 8.57 -1.86 -7.98
C GLU A 205 8.84 -3.32 -7.58
N CYS A 206 10.01 -3.84 -7.95
CA CYS A 206 10.44 -5.19 -7.57
C CYS A 206 11.54 -5.13 -6.50
N VAL A 207 11.42 -5.92 -5.44
CA VAL A 207 12.39 -5.98 -4.33
C VAL A 207 12.50 -7.42 -3.84
N GLY A 208 13.69 -8.02 -3.88
CA GLY A 208 13.95 -9.35 -3.30
C GLY A 208 12.94 -10.41 -3.76
N GLY A 209 12.74 -10.52 -5.08
CA GLY A 209 11.76 -11.43 -5.68
C GLY A 209 10.29 -10.98 -5.60
N ARG A 210 9.95 -9.89 -4.91
CA ARG A 210 8.56 -9.46 -4.68
C ARG A 210 8.22 -8.18 -5.44
N GLN A 211 7.12 -8.18 -6.18
CA GLN A 211 6.51 -6.95 -6.65
C GLN A 211 5.72 -6.27 -5.52
N ILE A 212 5.99 -4.98 -5.29
CA ILE A 212 5.42 -4.19 -4.18
C ILE A 212 4.89 -2.86 -4.68
N VAL A 213 3.93 -2.28 -3.95
CA VAL A 213 3.55 -0.87 -4.12
C VAL A 213 4.45 -0.03 -3.23
N ALA A 214 5.31 0.79 -3.79
CA ALA A 214 6.28 1.62 -3.10
C ALA A 214 5.98 3.12 -3.30
N PHE A 215 6.46 3.92 -2.35
CA PHE A 215 6.25 5.37 -2.32
C PHE A 215 7.58 6.12 -2.40
N GLN A 216 7.70 7.06 -3.34
CA GLN A 216 8.90 7.88 -3.52
C GLN A 216 8.58 9.37 -3.43
N ALA A 217 9.36 10.13 -2.65
CA ALA A 217 9.23 11.58 -2.59
C ALA A 217 9.59 12.24 -3.93
N LYS A 218 8.76 13.18 -4.39
CA LYS A 218 8.95 13.96 -5.64
C LYS A 218 9.71 15.27 -5.41
N ARG A 219 9.72 15.74 -4.17
CA ARG A 219 10.43 16.93 -3.68
C ARG A 219 10.81 16.70 -2.21
N ASP A 220 11.59 17.61 -1.65
CA ASP A 220 11.77 17.65 -0.20
C ASP A 220 10.39 17.90 0.45
N ILE A 221 10.12 17.20 1.55
CA ILE A 221 8.91 17.31 2.36
C ILE A 221 9.37 17.70 3.76
N GLU A 222 9.10 18.93 4.14
CA GLU A 222 9.57 19.51 5.39
C GLU A 222 8.73 19.06 6.59
N GLU A 223 9.23 19.33 7.79
CA GLU A 223 8.48 19.08 9.01
C GLU A 223 7.08 19.68 8.96
N ASN A 224 6.11 19.01 9.58
CA ASN A 224 4.71 19.41 9.63
C ASN A 224 3.98 19.42 8.29
N GLU A 225 4.63 19.12 7.17
CA GLU A 225 3.93 18.88 5.91
C GLU A 225 3.21 17.54 5.91
N GLN A 226 2.02 17.49 5.30
CA GLN A 226 1.30 16.24 5.08
C GLN A 226 1.86 15.52 3.85
N ILE A 227 1.92 14.19 3.94
CA ILE A 227 2.28 13.33 2.81
C ILE A 227 1.02 13.08 1.97
N PHE A 228 1.12 13.43 0.69
CA PHE A 228 0.06 13.28 -0.28
C PHE A 228 0.50 12.46 -1.49
N ILE A 229 -0.42 11.62 -1.96
CA ILE A 229 -0.30 10.84 -3.20
C ILE A 229 -1.42 11.22 -4.17
N ASP A 230 -1.32 10.80 -5.44
CA ASP A 230 -2.47 10.82 -6.33
C ASP A 230 -3.24 9.51 -6.22
N TYR A 231 -4.55 9.57 -5.98
CA TYR A 231 -5.41 8.39 -5.95
C TYR A 231 -5.84 7.95 -7.36
N GLY A 232 -5.60 8.80 -8.35
CA GLY A 232 -5.97 8.55 -9.73
C GLY A 232 -7.46 8.74 -10.02
N PRO A 233 -7.84 8.78 -11.30
CA PRO A 233 -9.21 9.04 -11.74
C PRO A 233 -10.18 7.92 -11.36
N ASP A 234 -9.70 6.68 -11.31
CA ASP A 234 -10.50 5.49 -11.01
C ASP A 234 -11.13 5.57 -9.62
N TYR A 235 -10.34 5.96 -8.62
CA TYR A 235 -10.84 6.18 -7.26
C TYR A 235 -12.02 7.15 -7.23
N PHE A 236 -11.90 8.32 -7.87
CA PHE A 236 -12.95 9.35 -7.83
C PHE A 236 -14.18 8.92 -8.63
N ARG A 237 -13.99 8.25 -9.77
CA ARG A 237 -15.09 7.70 -10.56
C ARG A 237 -15.88 6.64 -9.79
N ASP A 238 -15.19 5.68 -9.17
CA ASP A 238 -15.82 4.50 -8.57
C ASP A 238 -16.44 4.82 -7.20
N THR A 239 -15.81 5.72 -6.45
CA THR A 239 -16.37 6.17 -5.16
C THR A 239 -17.49 7.18 -5.32
N GLY A 240 -17.46 8.00 -6.38
CA GLY A 240 -18.33 9.16 -6.58
C GLY A 240 -17.98 10.34 -5.65
N LEU A 241 -16.83 10.29 -4.99
CA LEU A 241 -16.37 11.33 -4.08
C LEU A 241 -15.87 12.56 -4.83
N ARG A 242 -16.09 13.75 -4.25
CA ARG A 242 -15.41 14.97 -4.68
C ARG A 242 -14.05 15.07 -4.01
N CYS A 243 -13.04 15.54 -4.75
CA CYS A 243 -11.75 15.87 -4.17
C CYS A 243 -11.83 17.16 -3.34
N VAL A 244 -11.18 17.15 -2.18
CA VAL A 244 -11.13 18.26 -1.22
C VAL A 244 -9.69 18.66 -0.89
N CYS A 245 -8.74 18.35 -1.77
CA CYS A 245 -7.31 18.58 -1.52
C CYS A 245 -6.89 20.05 -1.45
N GLY A 246 -7.75 20.99 -1.88
CA GLY A 246 -7.46 22.42 -1.85
C GLY A 246 -6.48 22.91 -2.92
N SER A 247 -5.86 22.03 -3.72
CA SER A 247 -4.94 22.44 -4.80
C SER A 247 -5.65 23.29 -5.87
N VAL A 248 -4.97 24.37 -6.31
CA VAL A 248 -5.42 25.22 -7.42
C VAL A 248 -5.61 24.41 -8.70
N ALA A 249 -4.73 23.45 -8.94
CA ALA A 249 -4.74 22.52 -10.07
C ALA A 249 -5.63 21.28 -9.84
N CYS A 250 -6.56 21.31 -8.88
CA CYS A 250 -7.41 20.16 -8.57
C CYS A 250 -8.21 19.68 -9.80
N ARG A 251 -8.08 18.39 -10.12
CA ARG A 251 -8.69 17.73 -11.28
C ARG A 251 -10.11 17.21 -11.01
N TYR A 252 -10.46 16.94 -9.76
CA TYR A 252 -11.68 16.20 -9.40
C TYR A 252 -12.69 17.07 -8.63
N LYS A 253 -12.97 18.27 -9.16
CA LYS A 253 -13.79 19.33 -8.54
C LYS A 253 -15.33 19.09 -8.61
N GLY A 254 -15.84 18.18 -9.46
CA GLY A 254 -17.29 17.88 -9.61
C GLY A 254 -17.61 16.37 -9.62
N ALA A 255 -18.77 15.86 -9.17
CA ALA A 255 -19.99 16.48 -8.63
C ALA A 255 -20.72 15.54 -7.64
N ALA A 256 -21.48 16.13 -6.71
CA ALA A 256 -22.58 15.47 -6.04
C ALA A 256 -23.66 15.11 -7.08
N GLY A 257 -24.09 13.84 -7.12
CA GLY A 257 -25.30 13.40 -7.83
C GLY A 257 -25.08 12.84 -9.23
N ARG A 258 -24.77 11.54 -9.34
CA ARG A 258 -25.33 10.73 -10.43
C ARG A 258 -26.68 10.20 -9.96
N LYS A 259 -27.78 10.76 -10.48
CA LYS A 259 -29.07 10.06 -10.48
C LYS A 259 -28.83 8.72 -11.20
N ARG A 260 -28.99 7.60 -10.49
CA ARG A 260 -29.12 6.29 -11.13
C ARG A 260 -30.32 6.41 -12.07
N LYS A 261 -30.11 6.29 -13.39
CA LYS A 261 -31.22 6.01 -14.30
C LYS A 261 -31.83 4.70 -13.81
N ARG A 262 -33.11 4.78 -13.46
CA ARG A 262 -33.99 3.63 -13.21
C ARG A 262 -34.10 2.81 -14.48
#